data_AF-A0A2J8WA37-F1
#
_entry.id   AF-A0A2J8WA37-F1
#
_cell.length_a   1.000
_cell.length_b   1.000
_cell.length_c   1.000
_cell.angle_alpha   90.00
_cell.angle_beta   90.00
_cell.angle_gamma   90.00
#
_symmetry.space_group_name_H-M   'P 1'
#
loop_
_entity.id
_entity.type
_entity.pdbx_description
1 polymer ?
#
loop_
_entity_poly.entity_id
_entity_poly.type
_entity_poly.pdbx_seq_one_letter_code
_entity_poly.pdbx_strand_id
1 'polypeptide(L)'
;NLIHNMGMYIFLHTVKGTPFETPDQGKARLLTHWEQMDYGVQFTASRKFLTITPIVLYFLTSFYTKYDQIHFVLNTVSLMSVLIPKLPQLHGVRIFGINKY
;
A
#
# COMPACT_ATOMS: atom_id res chain seq x y z
N ASN A 1 -13.97 -2.57 3.92
CA ASN A 1 -12.86 -2.10 3.07
C ASN A 1 -11.99 -1.03 3.73
N LEU A 2 -12.56 0.07 4.23
CA LEU A 2 -11.81 1.24 4.70
C LEU A 2 -10.75 0.94 5.77
N ILE A 3 -11.11 0.22 6.84
CA ILE A 3 -10.17 -0.16 7.91
C ILE A 3 -9.04 -1.04 7.38
N HIS A 4 -9.35 -2.00 6.51
CA HIS A 4 -8.35 -2.85 5.86
C HIS A 4 -7.37 -2.01 5.04
N ASN A 5 -7.87 -1.14 4.16
CA ASN A 5 -7.02 -0.26 3.34
C ASN A 5 -6.17 0.68 4.20
N MET A 6 -6.72 1.23 5.28
CA MET A 6 -5.98 2.09 6.21
C MET A 6 -4.85 1.35 6.91
N GLY A 7 -5.13 0.15 7.46
CA GLY A 7 -4.11 -0.68 8.09
C GLY A 7 -3.01 -1.08 7.11
N MET A 8 -3.40 -1.49 5.90
CA MET A 8 -2.44 -1.83 4.83
C MET A 8 -1.59 -0.63 4.41
N TYR A 9 -2.17 0.57 4.33
CA TYR A 9 -1.44 1.79 4.01
C TYR A 9 -0.39 2.11 5.08
N ILE A 10 -0.78 2.08 6.35
CA ILE A 10 0.13 2.35 7.47
C ILE A 10 1.28 1.34 7.43
N PHE A 11 0.97 0.04 7.39
CA PHE A 11 1.98 -1.01 7.42
C PHE A 11 2.94 -0.94 6.22
N LEU A 12 2.41 -0.83 4.99
CA LEU A 12 3.24 -0.94 3.79
C LEU A 12 3.95 0.36 3.40
N HIS A 13 3.34 1.52 3.67
CA HIS A 13 3.80 2.81 3.13
C HIS A 13 4.20 3.83 4.21
N THR A 14 3.91 3.59 5.48
CA THR A 14 4.30 4.49 6.58
C THR A 14 5.41 3.90 7.44
N VAL A 15 5.33 2.61 7.77
CA VAL A 15 6.37 1.92 8.55
C VAL A 15 7.65 1.79 7.71
N LYS A 16 8.77 2.21 8.30
CA LYS A 16 10.11 2.22 7.70
C LYS A 16 11.07 1.32 8.47
N GLY A 17 12.16 0.94 7.81
CA GLY A 17 13.23 0.15 8.42
C GLY A 17 12.89 -1.33 8.53
N THR A 18 13.69 -2.04 9.32
CA THR A 18 13.58 -3.48 9.55
C THR A 18 13.29 -3.76 11.03
N PRO A 19 12.06 -3.54 11.51
CA PRO A 19 11.71 -3.80 12.92
C PRO A 19 11.89 -5.26 13.34
N PHE A 20 11.97 -6.20 12.39
CA PHE A 20 12.04 -7.64 12.63
C PHE A 20 13.24 -8.34 11.98
N GLU A 21 14.11 -7.62 11.25
CA GLU A 21 15.31 -8.21 10.62
C GLU A 21 16.61 -7.69 11.26
N THR A 22 17.69 -8.45 11.03
CA THR A 22 19.05 -8.19 11.53
C THR A 22 19.58 -6.81 11.14
N PRO A 23 20.65 -6.33 11.81
CA PRO A 23 21.22 -5.01 11.54
C PRO A 23 21.68 -4.86 10.07
N ASP A 24 20.85 -4.22 9.24
CA ASP A 24 21.13 -3.92 7.82
C ASP A 24 22.09 -2.72 7.64
N GLN A 25 22.86 -2.36 8.66
CA GLN A 25 23.76 -1.19 8.66
C GLN A 25 23.07 0.13 8.20
N GLY A 26 21.74 0.19 8.28
CA GLY A 26 20.93 1.34 7.90
C GLY A 26 20.48 1.45 6.44
N LYS A 27 20.70 0.45 5.56
CA LYS A 27 20.29 0.57 4.14
C LYS A 27 18.76 0.72 3.98
N ALA A 28 18.00 0.01 4.79
CA ALA A 28 16.54 0.04 4.83
C ALA A 28 15.96 1.13 5.73
N ARG A 29 16.80 1.91 6.44
CA ARG A 29 16.34 2.90 7.44
C ARG A 29 15.29 3.86 6.90
N LEU A 30 15.43 4.23 5.62
CA LEU A 30 14.53 5.18 4.96
C LEU A 30 13.47 4.49 4.09
N LEU A 31 13.62 3.20 3.80
CA LEU A 31 12.72 2.47 2.92
C LEU A 31 11.48 2.01 3.71
N THR A 32 10.32 2.15 3.09
CA THR A 32 9.07 1.55 3.57
C THR A 32 9.07 0.04 3.36
N HIS A 33 8.19 -0.68 4.07
CA HIS A 33 8.06 -2.12 3.85
C HIS A 33 7.73 -2.49 2.40
N TRP A 34 6.90 -1.69 1.72
CA TRP A 34 6.62 -1.90 0.29
C TRP A 34 7.86 -1.76 -0.59
N GLU A 35 8.74 -0.81 -0.28
CA GLU A 35 9.96 -0.58 -1.07
C GLU A 35 10.98 -1.70 -0.87
N GLN A 36 11.10 -2.21 0.37
CA GLN A 36 12.01 -3.29 0.71
C GLN A 36 11.56 -4.67 0.20
N MET A 37 10.24 -4.88 0.05
CA MET A 37 9.67 -6.18 -0.29
C MET A 37 10.26 -6.76 -1.58
N ASP A 38 10.53 -8.06 -1.58
CA ASP A 38 11.14 -8.77 -2.72
C ASP A 38 12.41 -8.10 -3.26
N TYR A 39 13.20 -7.48 -2.39
CA TYR A 39 14.43 -6.74 -2.75
C TYR A 39 14.19 -5.63 -3.79
N GLY A 40 13.00 -5.01 -3.79
CA GLY A 40 12.61 -3.97 -4.74
C GLY A 40 12.19 -4.48 -6.12
N VAL A 41 12.24 -5.80 -6.37
CA VAL A 41 11.80 -6.40 -7.64
C VAL A 41 10.31 -6.16 -7.81
N GLN A 42 9.93 -5.57 -8.95
CA GLN A 42 8.53 -5.25 -9.27
C GLN A 42 7.80 -6.48 -9.83
N PHE A 43 6.46 -6.47 -9.74
CA PHE A 43 5.59 -7.48 -10.34
C PHE A 43 5.78 -8.94 -9.90
N THR A 44 6.34 -9.15 -8.71
CA THR A 44 6.40 -10.46 -8.03
C THR A 44 5.01 -10.96 -7.65
N ALA A 45 4.90 -12.25 -7.32
CA ALA A 45 3.65 -12.84 -6.87
C ALA A 45 3.09 -12.12 -5.62
N SER A 46 3.95 -11.82 -4.64
CA SER A 46 3.61 -11.12 -3.40
C SER A 46 3.10 -9.69 -3.67
N ARG A 47 3.80 -8.92 -4.51
CA ARG A 47 3.36 -7.57 -4.90
C ARG A 47 2.03 -7.59 -5.66
N LYS A 48 1.85 -8.56 -6.57
CA LYS A 48 0.59 -8.74 -7.31
C LYS A 48 -0.55 -9.08 -6.36
N PHE A 49 -0.36 -10.03 -5.45
CA PHE A 49 -1.34 -10.40 -4.44
C PHE A 49 -1.78 -9.17 -3.61
N LEU A 50 -0.82 -8.45 -3.05
CA LEU A 50 -1.11 -7.25 -2.22
C LEU A 50 -1.72 -6.09 -3.02
N THR A 51 -1.60 -6.09 -4.34
CA THR A 51 -2.26 -5.11 -5.23
C THR A 51 -3.68 -5.56 -5.60
N ILE A 52 -3.87 -6.85 -5.86
CA ILE A 52 -5.17 -7.42 -6.30
C ILE A 52 -6.15 -7.54 -5.13
N THR A 53 -5.71 -7.91 -3.93
CA THR A 53 -6.58 -8.08 -2.76
C THR A 53 -7.49 -6.87 -2.47
N PRO A 54 -6.99 -5.62 -2.36
CA PRO A 54 -7.86 -4.47 -2.12
C PRO A 54 -8.82 -4.17 -3.28
N ILE A 55 -8.46 -4.55 -4.52
CA ILE A 55 -9.35 -4.42 -5.70
C ILE A 55 -10.52 -5.39 -5.58
N VAL A 56 -10.27 -6.65 -5.21
CA VAL A 56 -11.31 -7.65 -4.97
C VAL A 56 -12.23 -7.22 -3.83
N LEU A 57 -11.65 -6.75 -2.71
CA LEU A 57 -12.43 -6.24 -1.58
C LEU A 57 -13.26 -5.01 -1.93
N TYR A 58 -12.76 -4.14 -2.82
CA TYR A 58 -13.50 -3.01 -3.35
C TYR A 58 -14.75 -3.47 -4.10
N PHE A 59 -14.61 -4.41 -5.05
CA PHE A 59 -15.74 -4.94 -5.80
C PHE A 59 -16.77 -5.64 -4.90
N LEU A 60 -16.31 -6.48 -3.97
CA LEU A 60 -17.19 -7.12 -3.00
C LEU A 60 -17.95 -6.09 -2.17
N THR A 61 -17.25 -5.10 -1.61
CA THR A 61 -17.88 -4.05 -0.79
C THR A 61 -18.92 -3.27 -1.59
N SER A 62 -18.58 -2.84 -2.81
CA SER A 62 -19.51 -2.09 -3.68
C SER A 62 -20.72 -2.92 -4.07
N PHE A 63 -20.54 -4.23 -4.30
CA PHE A 63 -21.65 -5.16 -4.57
C PHE A 63 -22.58 -5.30 -3.36
N TYR A 64 -22.03 -5.52 -2.16
CA TYR A 64 -22.82 -5.67 -0.92
C TYR A 64 -23.53 -4.38 -0.51
N THR A 65 -22.94 -3.21 -0.76
CA THR A 65 -23.58 -1.91 -0.49
C THR A 65 -24.52 -1.48 -1.62
N LYS A 66 -24.80 -2.36 -2.60
CA LYS A 66 -25.66 -2.07 -3.76
C LYS A 66 -25.29 -0.77 -4.49
N TYR A 67 -24.00 -0.45 -4.53
CA TYR A 67 -23.48 0.78 -5.14
C TYR A 67 -24.08 2.08 -4.55
N ASP A 68 -24.43 2.09 -3.26
CA ASP A 68 -24.76 3.34 -2.54
C ASP A 68 -23.69 4.41 -2.81
N GLN A 69 -24.13 5.61 -3.20
CA GLN A 69 -23.25 6.65 -3.73
C GLN A 69 -22.17 7.06 -2.71
N ILE A 70 -22.55 7.23 -1.44
CA ILE A 70 -21.63 7.67 -0.39
C ILE A 70 -20.61 6.57 -0.12
N HIS A 71 -21.08 5.33 0.03
CA HIS A 71 -20.20 4.20 0.29
C HIS A 71 -19.26 3.94 -0.88
N PHE A 72 -19.76 4.05 -2.11
CA PHE A 72 -18.98 3.89 -3.33
C PHE A 72 -17.84 4.91 -3.41
N VAL A 73 -18.13 6.21 -3.23
CA VAL A 73 -17.10 7.26 -3.29
C VAL A 73 -16.04 7.07 -2.21
N LEU A 74 -16.42 6.81 -0.97
CA LEU A 74 -15.47 6.55 0.13
C LEU A 74 -14.60 5.32 -0.16
N ASN A 75 -15.22 4.26 -0.69
CA ASN A 75 -14.54 3.02 -1.05
C ASN A 75 -13.55 3.23 -2.21
N THR A 76 -13.89 4.06 -3.20
CA THR A 76 -13.01 4.43 -4.32
C THR A 76 -11.82 5.25 -3.86
N VAL A 77 -12.05 6.30 -3.06
CA VAL A 77 -10.97 7.14 -2.51
C VAL A 77 -10.00 6.28 -1.70
N SER A 78 -10.53 5.38 -0.86
CA SER A 78 -9.73 4.46 -0.06
C SER A 78 -8.94 3.44 -0.90
N LEU A 79 -9.49 2.98 -2.03
CA LEU A 79 -8.76 2.12 -2.97
C LEU A 79 -7.61 2.89 -3.63
N MET A 80 -7.86 4.12 -4.08
CA MET A 80 -6.84 4.94 -4.74
C MET A 80 -5.67 5.25 -3.79
N SER A 81 -5.93 5.52 -2.51
CA SER A 81 -4.87 5.80 -1.54
C SER A 81 -3.91 4.62 -1.33
N VAL A 82 -4.36 3.36 -1.54
CA VAL A 82 -3.52 2.17 -1.42
C VAL A 82 -2.92 1.67 -2.73
N LEU A 83 -3.49 2.06 -3.88
CA LEU A 83 -2.97 1.64 -5.19
C LEU A 83 -1.92 2.61 -5.73
N ILE A 84 -2.11 3.92 -5.56
CA ILE A 84 -1.17 4.93 -6.08
C ILE A 84 0.26 4.66 -5.58
N PRO A 85 0.52 4.47 -4.27
CA PRO A 85 1.89 4.27 -3.78
C PRO A 85 2.51 2.92 -4.19
N LYS A 86 1.71 1.98 -4.73
CA LYS A 86 2.20 0.68 -5.23
C LYS A 86 2.69 0.75 -6.68
N LEU A 87 2.43 1.86 -7.38
CA LEU A 87 2.85 2.05 -8.77
C LEU A 87 4.39 2.05 -8.87
N PRO A 88 4.98 1.32 -9.84
CA PRO A 88 6.43 1.28 -10.02
C PRO A 88 7.06 2.66 -10.24
N GLN A 89 6.32 3.59 -10.86
CA GLN A 89 6.74 4.97 -11.11
C GLN A 89 6.95 5.77 -9.81
N LEU A 90 6.35 5.32 -8.71
CA LEU A 90 6.44 5.94 -7.40
C LEU A 90 7.37 5.19 -6.44
N HIS A 91 8.10 4.19 -6.94
CA HIS A 91 9.09 3.47 -6.14
C HIS A 91 10.24 4.41 -5.73
N GLY A 92 10.49 4.55 -4.43
CA GLY A 92 11.48 5.50 -3.91
C GLY A 92 11.05 6.97 -3.98
N VAL A 93 9.87 7.26 -4.53
CA VAL A 93 9.33 8.62 -4.66
C VAL A 93 8.21 8.80 -3.65
N ARG A 94 8.40 9.75 -2.75
CA ARG A 94 7.40 10.05 -1.72
C ARG A 94 6.40 11.04 -2.27
N ILE A 95 5.16 10.60 -2.47
CA ILE A 95 4.05 11.48 -2.82
C ILE A 95 3.93 12.52 -1.69
N PHE A 96 3.94 13.80 -2.05
CA PHE A 96 3.89 14.95 -1.12
C PHE A 96 5.11 15.14 -0.19
N GLY A 97 6.24 14.47 -0.41
CA GLY A 97 7.43 14.67 0.42
C GLY A 97 7.29 14.20 1.87
N ILE A 98 6.19 13.52 2.22
CA ILE A 98 5.98 12.88 3.50
C ILE A 98 7.19 11.98 3.75
N ASN A 99 7.89 12.13 4.87
CA ASN A 99 9.01 11.26 5.26
C ASN A 99 10.32 11.42 4.44
N LYS A 100 10.55 12.55 3.74
CA LYS A 100 11.92 13.01 3.41
C LYS A 100 12.68 13.10 4.74
N TYR A 101 13.99 12.79 4.77
CA TYR A 101 14.83 12.61 5.97
C TYR A 101 14.83 11.19 6.56
#